data_AF-A0A8T0MMH0-F1
#
_entry.id   AF-A0A8T0MMH0-F1
#
_cell.length_a   1.000
_cell.length_b   1.000
_cell.length_c   1.000
_cell.angle_alpha   90.00
_cell.angle_beta   90.00
_cell.angle_gamma   90.00
#
_symmetry.space_group_name_H-M   'P 1'
#
loop_
_entity.id
_entity.type
_entity.pdbx_description
1 polymer ?
#
loop_
_entity_poly.entity_id
_entity_poly.type
_entity_poly.pdbx_seq_one_letter_code
_entity_poly.pdbx_strand_id
1 'polypeptide(L)'
;METIGAETVADGQPQLTSAEVFSKVITQNSSSPTFFKNAVISTTSLETPSAGELALCQQLDVEKQGAAVLHGEIEETKKRSEAYEELKKQQEERNLLLKAIFQLNTPSTASQP
;
A
#
# COMPACT_ATOMS: atom_id res chain seq x y z
N MET A 1 -46.17 45.44 44.66
CA MET A 1 -46.93 44.20 44.90
C MET A 1 -47.90 44.02 43.76
N GLU A 2 -47.97 42.79 43.28
CA GLU A 2 -48.63 42.29 42.06
C GLU A 2 -50.10 42.71 41.90
N THR A 3 -50.62 42.74 40.66
CA THR A 3 -51.56 41.71 40.15
C THR A 3 -51.97 41.93 38.69
N ILE A 4 -52.32 40.81 38.06
CA ILE A 4 -52.40 40.48 36.64
C ILE A 4 -53.73 40.95 36.02
N GLY A 5 -53.70 41.33 34.73
CA GLY A 5 -54.88 41.44 33.88
C GLY A 5 -54.56 40.97 32.47
N ALA A 6 -54.96 39.74 32.14
CA ALA A 6 -54.86 39.18 30.80
C ALA A 6 -55.84 39.91 29.87
N GLU A 7 -55.33 40.46 28.77
CA GLU A 7 -56.18 40.92 27.67
C GLU A 7 -56.15 39.89 26.55
N THR A 8 -57.29 39.23 26.42
CA THR A 8 -57.73 38.29 25.40
C THR A 8 -57.74 38.91 24.01
N VAL A 9 -56.96 38.36 23.08
CA VAL A 9 -57.27 38.45 21.64
C VAL A 9 -57.89 37.14 21.22
N ALA A 10 -59.20 37.19 20.98
CA ALA A 10 -59.96 36.10 20.41
C ALA A 10 -59.82 36.09 18.87
N ASP A 11 -59.57 34.87 18.38
CA ASP A 11 -60.10 34.27 17.15
C ASP A 11 -59.46 34.62 15.79
N GLY A 12 -58.82 33.59 15.19
CA GLY A 12 -58.96 33.40 13.74
C GLY A 12 -57.74 32.99 12.93
N GLN A 13 -56.49 33.14 13.39
CA GLN A 13 -55.33 32.73 12.57
C GLN A 13 -54.27 31.96 13.35
N PRO A 14 -53.79 30.81 12.83
CA PRO A 14 -52.64 30.12 13.42
C PRO A 14 -51.45 31.09 13.46
N GLN A 15 -50.86 31.30 14.63
CA GLN A 15 -49.55 31.94 14.70
C GLN A 15 -48.59 31.05 13.93
N LEU A 16 -48.12 31.55 12.78
CA LEU A 16 -47.19 30.81 11.94
C LEU A 16 -45.96 30.49 12.79
N THR A 17 -45.66 29.20 12.88
CA THR A 17 -44.49 28.69 13.57
C THR A 17 -43.23 29.27 12.93
N SER A 18 -42.14 29.36 13.70
CA SER A 18 -40.87 29.88 13.19
C SER A 18 -40.46 29.20 11.87
N ALA A 19 -40.70 27.89 11.74
CA ALA A 19 -40.47 27.12 10.52
C ALA A 19 -41.29 27.60 9.30
N GLU A 20 -42.54 28.01 9.48
CA GLU A 20 -43.38 28.54 8.41
C GLU A 20 -42.92 29.96 8.00
N VAL A 21 -42.44 30.75 8.96
CA VAL A 21 -41.82 32.06 8.69
C VAL A 21 -40.52 31.88 7.88
N PHE A 22 -39.66 30.94 8.26
CA PHE A 22 -38.46 30.60 7.50
C PHE A 22 -38.79 30.10 6.09
N SER A 23 -39.81 29.24 5.95
CA SER A 23 -40.25 28.73 4.64
C SER A 23 -40.76 29.84 3.73
N LYS A 24 -41.53 30.81 4.25
CA LYS A 24 -41.96 32.00 3.49
C LYS A 24 -40.79 32.90 3.09
N VAL A 25 -39.83 33.13 3.96
CA VAL A 25 -38.64 33.96 3.66
C VAL A 25 -37.78 33.31 2.57
N ILE A 26 -37.60 31.98 2.61
CA ILE A 26 -36.88 31.24 1.56
C ILE A 26 -37.67 31.27 0.24
N THR A 27 -38.99 31.10 0.29
CA THR A 27 -39.85 31.12 -0.91
C THR A 27 -39.87 32.50 -1.56
N GLN A 28 -39.95 33.58 -0.77
CA GLN A 28 -39.97 34.96 -1.26
C GLN A 28 -38.60 35.42 -1.81
N ASN A 29 -37.49 34.88 -1.30
CA ASN A 29 -36.13 35.15 -1.81
C ASN A 29 -35.74 34.25 -3.00
N SER A 30 -36.49 33.16 -3.25
CA SER A 30 -36.18 32.20 -4.32
C SER A 30 -36.44 32.71 -5.75
N SER A 31 -36.97 33.94 -5.91
CA SER A 31 -37.12 34.57 -7.23
C SER A 31 -35.81 35.07 -7.86
N SER A 32 -34.65 34.74 -7.27
CA SER A 32 -33.35 34.89 -7.92
C SER A 32 -32.62 33.53 -7.96
N PRO A 33 -32.34 32.95 -9.15
CA PRO A 33 -31.69 31.64 -9.26
C PRO A 33 -30.17 31.70 -9.02
N THR A 34 -29.67 32.69 -8.29
CA THR A 34 -28.22 32.93 -8.13
C THR A 34 -27.59 32.25 -6.92
N PHE A 35 -28.38 31.61 -6.03
CA PHE A 35 -27.84 31.08 -4.76
C PHE A 35 -27.20 29.69 -4.84
N PHE A 36 -27.46 28.91 -5.89
CA PHE A 36 -26.76 27.64 -6.14
C PHE A 36 -25.75 27.78 -7.27
N LYS A 37 -24.79 28.67 -7.05
CA LYS A 37 -23.59 28.80 -7.88
C LYS A 37 -22.40 27.99 -7.35
N ASN A 38 -22.68 26.94 -6.58
CA ASN A 38 -21.70 25.87 -6.41
C ASN A 38 -21.82 24.98 -7.63
N ALA A 39 -21.27 25.49 -8.74
CA ALA A 39 -21.10 24.75 -9.96
C ALA A 39 -20.49 23.40 -9.61
N VAL A 40 -21.11 22.35 -10.12
CA VAL A 40 -20.53 21.02 -10.26
C VAL A 40 -19.10 21.21 -10.74
N ILE A 41 -18.12 21.04 -9.84
CA ILE A 41 -16.71 21.03 -10.21
C ILE A 41 -16.53 19.68 -10.90
N SER A 42 -16.92 19.62 -12.17
CA SER A 42 -16.49 18.55 -13.06
C SER A 42 -15.01 18.79 -13.27
N THR A 43 -14.19 18.31 -12.34
CA THR A 43 -12.76 18.14 -12.59
C THR A 43 -12.66 16.97 -13.55
N THR A 44 -12.87 17.22 -14.84
CA THR A 44 -12.16 16.45 -15.86
C THR A 44 -10.69 16.84 -15.70
N SER A 45 -10.02 16.35 -14.66
CA SER A 45 -8.57 16.40 -14.57
C SER A 45 -8.05 15.38 -15.59
N LEU A 46 -7.97 15.83 -16.83
CA LEU A 46 -6.95 15.40 -17.76
C LEU A 46 -5.72 16.25 -17.45
N GLU A 47 -5.20 16.18 -16.22
CA GLU A 47 -3.88 16.73 -15.93
C GLU A 47 -2.87 15.87 -16.67
N THR A 48 -2.26 16.46 -17.69
CA THR A 48 -1.03 15.94 -18.26
C THR A 48 -0.02 15.79 -17.14
N PRO A 49 0.64 14.63 -17.01
CA PRO A 49 1.56 14.41 -15.91
C PRO A 49 2.62 15.51 -15.91
N SER A 50 2.86 16.07 -14.73
CA SER A 50 3.90 17.06 -14.51
C SER A 50 5.25 16.48 -14.92
N ALA A 51 6.19 17.35 -15.32
CA ALA A 51 7.57 16.94 -15.58
C ALA A 51 8.18 16.15 -14.41
N GLY A 52 7.81 16.48 -13.17
CA GLY A 52 8.23 15.74 -11.97
C GLY A 52 7.63 14.33 -11.90
N GLU A 53 6.36 14.16 -12.26
CA GLU A 53 5.69 12.86 -12.27
C GLU A 53 6.27 11.95 -13.35
N LEU A 54 6.54 12.49 -14.55
CA LEU A 54 7.21 11.75 -15.62
C LEU A 54 8.63 11.30 -15.22
N ALA A 55 9.37 12.15 -14.50
CA ALA A 55 10.69 11.80 -14.01
C ALA A 55 10.64 10.66 -12.97
N LEU A 56 9.66 10.69 -12.06
CA LEU A 56 9.43 9.62 -11.09
C LEU A 56 9.04 8.30 -11.76
N CYS A 57 8.16 8.34 -12.77
CA CYS A 57 7.80 7.14 -13.54
C CYS A 57 9.02 6.52 -14.22
N GLN A 58 9.86 7.33 -14.88
CA GLN A 58 11.09 6.85 -15.50
C GLN A 58 12.05 6.24 -14.48
N GLN A 59 12.20 6.87 -13.31
CA GLN A 59 13.05 6.34 -12.25
C GLN A 59 12.53 5.01 -11.72
N LEU A 60 11.22 4.87 -11.55
CA LEU A 60 10.59 3.62 -11.13
C LEU A 60 10.80 2.50 -12.15
N ASP A 61 10.74 2.79 -13.44
CA ASP A 61 10.97 1.80 -14.49
C ASP A 61 12.44 1.35 -14.52
N VAL A 62 13.38 2.29 -14.38
CA VAL A 62 14.81 1.97 -14.24
C VAL A 62 15.06 1.13 -12.99
N GLU A 63 14.44 1.48 -11.86
CA GLU A 63 14.57 0.74 -10.61
C GLU A 63 14.03 -0.69 -10.72
N LYS A 64 12.84 -0.86 -11.30
CA LYS A 64 12.26 -2.19 -11.56
C LYS A 64 13.16 -3.05 -12.44
N GLN A 65 13.73 -2.46 -13.49
CA GLN A 65 14.65 -3.16 -14.38
C GLN A 65 15.93 -3.56 -13.64
N GLY A 66 16.49 -2.65 -12.84
CA GLY A 66 17.68 -2.93 -12.02
C GLY A 66 17.41 -4.03 -10.99
N ALA A 67 16.26 -3.99 -10.31
CA ALA A 67 15.86 -5.00 -9.35
C ALA A 67 15.70 -6.39 -9.98
N ALA A 68 15.14 -6.47 -11.19
CA ALA A 68 15.01 -7.73 -11.92
C ALA A 68 16.38 -8.35 -12.27
N VAL A 69 17.35 -7.51 -12.68
CA VAL A 69 18.73 -7.96 -12.97
C VAL A 69 19.40 -8.48 -11.70
N LEU A 70 19.37 -7.70 -10.62
CA LEU A 70 19.97 -8.09 -9.33
C LEU A 70 19.36 -9.38 -8.79
N HIS A 71 18.04 -9.55 -8.91
CA HIS A 71 17.38 -10.78 -8.50
C HIS A 71 17.88 -11.99 -9.30
N GLY A 72 18.09 -11.82 -10.61
CA GLY A 72 18.68 -12.86 -11.46
C GLY A 72 20.09 -13.27 -11.02
N GLU A 73 20.95 -12.28 -10.73
CA GLU A 73 22.32 -12.51 -10.27
C GLU A 73 22.36 -13.21 -8.90
N ILE A 74 21.45 -12.85 -7.98
CA ILE A 74 21.34 -13.49 -6.67
C ILE A 74 20.95 -14.97 -6.82
N GLU A 75 19.96 -15.27 -7.66
CA GLU A 75 19.53 -16.65 -7.91
C GLU A 75 20.64 -17.49 -8.57
N GLU A 76 21.38 -16.92 -9.52
CA GLU A 76 22.52 -17.61 -10.12
C GLU A 76 23.62 -17.86 -9.10
N THR A 77 23.96 -16.85 -8.30
CA THR A 77 24.98 -16.94 -7.25
C THR A 77 24.60 -18.00 -6.21
N LYS A 78 23.33 -18.04 -5.82
CA LYS A 78 22.80 -19.06 -4.92
C LYS A 78 22.96 -20.46 -5.50
N LYS A 79 22.50 -20.71 -6.73
CA LYS A 79 22.68 -22.01 -7.39
C LYS A 79 24.15 -22.42 -7.48
N ARG A 80 25.03 -21.48 -7.77
CA ARG A 80 26.48 -21.72 -7.80
C ARG A 80 27.04 -22.10 -6.43
N SER A 81 26.58 -21.46 -5.36
CA SER A 81 26.97 -21.80 -3.99
C SER A 81 26.49 -23.19 -3.57
N GLU A 82 25.26 -23.56 -3.92
CA GLU A 82 24.71 -24.91 -3.67
C GLU A 82 25.53 -25.98 -4.39
N ALA A 83 25.89 -25.75 -5.66
CA ALA A 83 26.74 -26.67 -6.42
C ALA A 83 28.16 -26.80 -5.81
N TYR A 84 28.72 -25.72 -5.26
CA TYR A 84 30.01 -25.74 -4.61
C TYR A 84 30.00 -26.57 -3.31
N GLU A 85 28.97 -26.43 -2.48
CA GLU A 85 28.84 -27.24 -1.25
C GLU A 85 28.65 -28.73 -1.56
N GLU A 86 27.88 -29.07 -2.61
CA GLU A 86 27.74 -30.48 -3.05
C GLU A 86 29.08 -31.05 -3.54
N LEU A 87 29.83 -30.30 -4.35
CA LEU A 87 31.16 -30.72 -4.80
C LEU A 87 32.13 -30.92 -3.62
N LYS A 88 32.09 -30.03 -2.64
CA LYS A 88 32.91 -30.12 -1.43
C LYS A 88 32.58 -31.38 -0.62
N LYS A 89 31.29 -31.68 -0.45
CA LYS A 89 30.84 -32.91 0.20
C LYS A 89 31.33 -34.16 -0.53
N GLN A 90 31.19 -34.20 -1.86
CA GLN A 90 31.71 -35.31 -2.66
C GLN A 90 33.22 -35.47 -2.53
N GLN A 91 33.97 -34.36 -2.48
CA GLN A 91 35.41 -34.42 -2.27
C GLN A 91 35.77 -34.99 -0.90
N GLU A 92 35.03 -34.64 0.15
CA GLU A 92 35.22 -35.19 1.49
C GLU A 92 34.91 -36.69 1.55
N GLU A 93 33.83 -37.12 0.91
CA GLU A 93 33.49 -38.55 0.77
C GLU A 93 34.59 -39.32 0.03
N ARG A 94 35.13 -38.79 -1.07
CA ARG A 94 36.26 -39.41 -1.78
C ARG A 94 37.51 -39.50 -0.89
N ASN A 95 37.81 -38.45 -0.14
CA ASN A 95 38.96 -38.43 0.76
C ASN A 95 38.80 -39.49 1.87
N LEU A 96 37.59 -39.66 2.40
CA LEU A 96 37.29 -40.67 3.41
C LEU A 96 37.45 -42.08 2.85
N LEU A 97 36.93 -42.35 1.65
CA LEU A 97 37.08 -43.63 0.96
C LEU A 97 38.57 -43.96 0.73
N LEU A 98 39.34 -42.99 0.25
CA LEU A 98 40.77 -43.17 0.02
C LEU A 98 41.51 -43.51 1.32
N LYS A 99 41.16 -42.83 2.42
CA LYS A 99 41.71 -43.12 3.75
C LYS A 99 41.36 -44.53 4.23
N ALA A 100 40.15 -45.03 3.94
CA ALA A 100 39.74 -46.39 4.28
C ALA A 100 40.52 -47.43 3.47
N ILE A 101 40.71 -47.19 2.17
CA ILE A 101 41.51 -48.06 1.29
C ILE A 101 42.96 -48.16 1.80
N PHE A 102 43.58 -47.04 2.19
CA PHE A 102 44.94 -47.07 2.73
C PHE A 102 45.04 -47.86 4.04
N GLN A 103 44.06 -47.73 4.94
CA GLN A 103 44.02 -48.50 6.19
C GLN A 103 43.83 -50.00 5.96
N LEU A 104 43.05 -50.40 4.95
CA LEU A 104 42.87 -51.81 4.59
C LEU A 104 44.11 -52.42 3.92
N ASN A 105 44.93 -51.60 3.26
CA ASN A 105 46.13 -52.03 2.55
C ASN A 105 47.41 -51.98 3.39
N THR A 106 47.38 -51.49 4.62
CA THR A 106 48.51 -51.72 5.55
C THR A 106 48.47 -53.18 5.98
N PRO A 107 49.43 -54.02 5.59
CA PRO A 107 49.50 -55.38 6.11
C PRO A 107 49.58 -55.27 7.62
N SER A 108 48.67 -55.96 8.30
CA SER A 108 48.73 -56.16 9.74
C SER A 108 50.12 -56.71 10.04
N THR A 109 51.03 -55.87 10.55
CA THR A 109 52.27 -56.33 11.18
C THR A 109 51.91 -56.89 12.55
N ALA A 110 51.05 -57.90 12.53
CA ALA A 110 50.65 -58.73 13.65
C ALA A 110 51.19 -60.14 13.37
N SER A 111 52.51 -60.24 13.24
CA SER A 111 53.29 -61.46 13.51
C SER A 111 54.73 -61.20 13.12
N GLN A 112 55.62 -61.19 14.10
CA GLN A 112 56.47 -62.36 14.29
C GLN A 112 57.06 -62.36 15.73
N PRO A 113 57.49 -63.55 16.21
CA PRO A 113 57.54 -63.92 17.63
C PRO A 113 58.56 -63.18 18.49
#